data_AF-A0A3N5UR76-F1
#
_entry.id   AF-A0A3N5UR76-F1
#
_cell.length_a   1.000
_cell.length_b   1.000
_cell.length_c   1.000
_cell.angle_alpha   90.00
_cell.angle_beta   90.00
_cell.angle_gamma   90.00
#
_symmetry.space_group_name_H-M   'P 1'
#
loop_
_entity.id
_entity.type
_entity.pdbx_description
1 polymer ?
#
loop_
_entity_poly.entity_id
_entity_poly.type
_entity_poly.pdbx_seq_one_letter_code
_entity_poly.pdbx_strand_id
1 'polypeptide(L)'
;MSKKLIATAILLIALVVTSMPVMAHGNQGDLGRETLPPNDGWEAIGSGTTGGSLADPFQVYVVTNRAELIAALNNGVPSSTSPSNPSDEPKIIYVDG
;
A
#
# COMPACT_ATOMS: atom_id res chain seq x y z
N MET A 1 -25.05 -49.29 -0.14
CA MET A 1 -24.63 -48.16 -1.01
C MET A 1 -23.27 -48.49 -1.59
N SER A 2 -23.12 -48.59 -2.91
CA SER A 2 -21.85 -49.01 -3.52
C SER A 2 -20.78 -47.93 -3.34
N LYS A 3 -19.54 -48.32 -2.99
CA LYS A 3 -18.41 -47.39 -2.76
C LYS A 3 -18.17 -46.43 -3.95
N LYS A 4 -18.61 -46.83 -5.14
CA LYS A 4 -18.59 -46.04 -6.38
C LYS A 4 -19.52 -44.82 -6.32
N LEU A 5 -20.72 -44.94 -5.75
CA LEU A 5 -21.67 -43.83 -5.59
C LEU A 5 -21.15 -42.75 -4.62
N ILE A 6 -20.41 -43.15 -3.59
CA ILE A 6 -19.81 -42.23 -2.61
C ILE A 6 -18.64 -41.46 -3.26
N ALA A 7 -17.81 -42.13 -4.05
CA ALA A 7 -16.68 -41.51 -4.74
C ALA A 7 -17.12 -40.48 -5.80
N THR A 8 -18.19 -40.76 -6.56
CA THR A 8 -18.72 -39.83 -7.57
C THR A 8 -19.36 -38.59 -6.93
N ALA A 9 -20.04 -38.74 -5.79
CA ALA A 9 -20.61 -37.61 -5.06
C ALA A 9 -19.53 -36.65 -4.51
N ILE A 10 -18.41 -37.19 -4.00
CA ILE A 10 -17.28 -36.37 -3.53
C ILE A 10 -16.61 -35.62 -4.69
N LEU A 11 -16.48 -36.26 -5.85
CA LEU A 11 -15.86 -35.64 -7.02
C LEU A 11 -16.72 -34.50 -7.61
N LEU A 12 -18.04 -34.63 -7.57
CA LEU A 12 -18.97 -33.59 -8.02
C LEU A 12 -18.99 -32.39 -7.07
N ILE A 13 -18.83 -32.59 -5.76
CA ILE A 13 -18.72 -31.50 -4.79
C ILE A 13 -17.39 -30.75 -4.97
N ALA A 14 -16.30 -31.45 -5.28
CA ALA A 14 -15.00 -30.82 -5.53
C ALA A 14 -14.97 -29.94 -6.80
N LEU A 15 -15.78 -30.27 -7.82
CA LEU A 15 -15.79 -29.54 -9.10
C LEU A 15 -16.58 -28.22 -9.07
N VAL A 16 -17.51 -28.05 -8.11
CA VAL A 16 -18.35 -26.82 -8.02
C VAL A 16 -17.63 -25.68 -7.27
N VAL A 17 -16.53 -25.98 -6.56
CA VAL A 17 -15.83 -25.00 -5.70
C VAL A 17 -14.83 -24.12 -6.48
N THR A 18 -14.48 -24.45 -7.73
CA THR A 18 -13.44 -23.72 -8.49
C THR A 18 -13.93 -22.45 -9.20
N SER A 19 -15.22 -22.09 -9.08
CA SER A 19 -15.83 -20.97 -9.81
C SER A 19 -16.24 -19.80 -8.90
N MET A 20 -15.60 -19.64 -7.74
CA MET A 20 -15.77 -18.41 -6.96
C MET A 20 -14.87 -17.32 -7.57
N PRO A 21 -15.41 -16.19 -8.06
CA PRO A 21 -14.57 -15.02 -8.28
C PRO A 21 -13.99 -14.63 -6.93
N VAL A 22 -12.66 -14.67 -6.80
CA VAL A 22 -11.97 -14.01 -5.70
C VAL A 22 -12.23 -12.52 -5.88
N MET A 23 -13.24 -12.02 -5.18
CA MET A 23 -13.38 -10.59 -4.96
C MET A 23 -12.26 -10.19 -3.99
N ALA A 24 -11.08 -9.92 -4.54
CA ALA A 24 -10.00 -9.28 -3.80
C ALA A 24 -10.40 -7.82 -3.52
N HIS A 25 -11.30 -7.62 -2.57
CA HIS A 25 -11.60 -6.32 -1.96
C HIS A 25 -11.12 -6.29 -0.49
N GLY A 26 -10.18 -7.15 -0.14
CA GLY A 26 -9.62 -7.25 1.20
C GLY A 26 -8.26 -6.58 1.29
N ASN A 27 -8.25 -5.35 1.80
CA ASN A 27 -7.11 -4.77 2.50
C ASN A 27 -5.77 -4.86 1.74
N GLN A 28 -5.66 -4.21 0.57
CA GLN A 28 -4.34 -3.72 0.19
C GLN A 28 -3.88 -2.86 1.36
N GLY A 29 -2.75 -3.22 1.97
CA GLY A 29 -2.19 -2.43 3.05
C GLY A 29 -2.10 -0.97 2.62
N ASP A 30 -2.03 -0.08 3.59
CA ASP A 30 -1.79 1.32 3.29
C ASP A 30 -0.51 1.47 2.44
N LEU A 31 -0.67 1.83 1.16
CA LEU A 31 0.45 1.97 0.20
C LEU A 31 1.50 2.97 0.68
N GLY A 32 1.11 3.99 1.44
CA GLY A 32 2.05 4.96 2.01
C GLY A 32 2.98 4.35 3.05
N ARG A 33 2.63 3.18 3.59
CA ARG A 33 3.37 2.46 4.64
C ARG A 33 4.23 1.33 4.10
N GLU A 34 4.10 1.00 2.83
CA GLU A 34 4.96 -0.02 2.21
C GLU A 34 6.40 0.48 2.09
N THR A 35 7.35 -0.45 2.22
CA THR A 35 8.79 -0.21 2.05
C THR A 35 9.33 -1.10 0.94
N LEU A 36 10.48 -0.76 0.36
CA LEU A 36 11.13 -1.65 -0.60
C LEU A 36 11.54 -2.97 0.09
N PRO A 37 11.08 -4.14 -0.39
CA PRO A 37 11.41 -5.41 0.24
C PRO A 37 12.91 -5.74 0.16
N PRO A 38 13.44 -6.53 1.11
CA PRO A 38 14.80 -7.07 0.99
C PRO A 38 14.99 -7.87 -0.30
N ASN A 39 16.17 -7.74 -0.92
CA ASN A 39 16.54 -8.34 -2.20
C ASN A 39 15.77 -7.81 -3.44
N ASP A 40 15.03 -6.71 -3.31
CA ASP A 40 14.36 -6.07 -4.45
C ASP A 40 15.25 -5.00 -5.11
N GLY A 41 16.32 -5.46 -5.75
CA GLY A 41 17.23 -4.61 -6.51
C GLY A 41 18.25 -3.81 -5.68
N TRP A 42 18.88 -2.83 -6.31
CA TRP A 42 20.01 -2.09 -5.74
C TRP A 42 19.64 -1.24 -4.53
N GLU A 43 18.46 -0.62 -4.54
CA GLU A 43 17.99 0.27 -3.48
C GLU A 43 17.57 -0.48 -2.19
N ALA A 44 17.56 -1.82 -2.22
CA ALA A 44 17.30 -2.66 -1.05
C ALA A 44 18.57 -2.99 -0.24
N ILE A 45 19.76 -2.57 -0.71
CA ILE A 45 21.04 -2.85 -0.05
C ILE A 45 21.22 -2.00 1.22
N GLY A 46 21.89 -2.56 2.23
CA GLY A 46 22.24 -1.84 3.46
C GLY A 46 21.01 -1.61 4.34
N SER A 47 20.69 -0.34 4.62
CA SER A 47 19.46 0.03 5.32
C SER A 47 18.19 -0.11 4.45
N GLY A 48 18.35 -0.33 3.14
CA GLY A 48 17.25 -0.36 2.18
C GLY A 48 16.57 1.00 2.02
N THR A 49 15.38 0.97 1.42
CA THR A 49 14.55 2.15 1.16
C THR A 49 13.20 2.04 1.86
N THR A 50 12.97 2.90 2.86
CA THR A 50 11.75 2.89 3.68
C THR A 50 10.87 4.12 3.48
N GLY A 51 11.37 5.16 2.80
CA GLY A 51 10.65 6.42 2.60
C GLY A 51 10.04 6.97 3.89
N GLY A 52 8.78 7.40 3.81
CA GLY A 52 8.00 7.88 4.95
C GLY A 52 7.21 6.82 5.70
N SER A 53 7.48 5.53 5.52
CA SER A 53 6.68 4.44 6.11
C SER A 53 6.49 4.54 7.64
N LEU A 54 7.45 5.16 8.33
CA LEU A 54 7.41 5.42 9.77
C LEU A 54 6.83 6.80 10.16
N ALA A 55 6.17 7.50 9.23
CA ALA A 55 5.55 8.80 9.49
C ALA A 55 4.64 8.77 10.72
N ASP A 56 4.83 9.72 11.62
CA ASP A 56 3.87 9.98 12.69
C ASP A 56 2.47 10.24 12.10
N PRO A 57 1.36 9.85 12.76
CA PRO A 57 0.02 10.13 12.26
C PRO A 57 -0.23 11.62 11.90
N PHE A 58 0.46 12.57 12.54
CA PHE A 58 0.38 14.00 12.21
C PHE A 58 1.21 14.41 10.98
N GLN A 59 2.04 13.52 10.45
CA GLN A 59 2.84 13.69 9.23
C GLN A 59 2.25 12.90 8.04
N VAL A 60 0.95 12.59 8.09
CA VAL A 60 0.19 11.97 7.00
C VAL A 60 -0.76 13.00 6.42
N TYR A 61 -0.58 13.31 5.14
CA TYR A 61 -1.32 14.35 4.43
C TYR A 61 -2.09 13.74 3.25
N VAL A 62 -3.27 14.29 2.97
CA VAL A 62 -3.97 14.12 1.69
C VAL A 62 -4.01 15.49 1.04
N VAL A 63 -3.55 15.59 -0.21
CA VAL A 63 -3.41 16.85 -0.92
C VAL A 63 -4.11 16.78 -2.27
N THR A 64 -4.84 17.84 -2.63
CA THR A 64 -5.65 17.95 -3.85
C THR A 64 -5.12 19.00 -4.83
N ASN A 65 -4.13 19.79 -4.40
CA ASN A 65 -3.59 20.87 -5.19
C ASN A 65 -2.13 21.18 -4.84
N ARG A 66 -1.52 22.05 -5.65
CA ARG A 66 -0.12 22.45 -5.51
C ARG A 66 0.20 23.11 -4.18
N ALA A 67 -0.69 23.95 -3.64
CA ALA A 67 -0.43 24.69 -2.41
C ALA A 67 -0.38 23.73 -1.21
N GLU A 68 -1.31 22.78 -1.16
CA GLU A 68 -1.34 21.71 -0.15
C GLU A 68 -0.11 20.80 -0.25
N LEU A 69 0.29 20.41 -1.46
CA LEU A 69 1.50 19.60 -1.65
C LEU A 69 2.75 20.33 -1.13
N ILE A 70 2.89 21.63 -1.41
CA ILE A 70 4.02 22.42 -0.90
C ILE A 70 4.02 22.48 0.63
N ALA A 71 2.85 22.66 1.23
CA ALA A 71 2.72 22.69 2.69
C ALA A 71 3.11 21.32 3.29
N ALA A 72 2.61 20.22 2.75
CA ALA A 72 2.90 18.86 3.22
C ALA A 72 4.40 18.52 3.13
N LEU A 73 5.10 18.93 2.06
CA LEU A 73 6.56 18.80 1.93
C LEU A 73 7.34 19.57 3.02
N ASN A 74 6.70 20.54 3.67
CA ASN A 74 7.25 21.38 4.72
C ASN A 74 6.52 21.17 6.07
N ASN A 75 6.18 19.93 6.39
CA ASN A 75 5.52 19.53 7.66
C ASN A 75 4.19 20.25 7.93
N GLY A 76 3.44 20.53 6.86
CA GLY A 76 2.15 21.22 6.92
C GLY A 76 2.25 22.75 6.97
N VAL A 77 3.45 23.33 6.88
CA VAL A 77 3.64 24.78 6.91
C VAL A 77 3.45 25.38 5.51
N PRO A 78 2.44 26.26 5.30
CA PRO A 78 2.19 26.86 3.99
C PRO A 78 3.37 27.67 3.45
N SER A 79 3.60 27.59 2.14
CA SER A 79 4.59 28.39 1.42
C SER A 79 4.09 28.71 0.01
N SER A 80 4.48 29.87 -0.52
CA SER A 80 4.19 30.27 -1.90
C SER A 80 5.13 29.61 -2.92
N THR A 81 6.30 29.16 -2.47
CA THR A 81 7.31 28.45 -3.27
C THR A 81 7.59 27.08 -2.69
N SER A 82 7.95 26.12 -3.55
CA SER A 82 8.47 24.83 -3.09
C SER A 82 9.73 25.06 -2.25
N PRO A 83 9.89 24.38 -1.10
CA PRO A 83 11.08 24.52 -0.28
C PRO A 83 12.30 24.03 -1.05
N SER A 84 13.38 24.81 -1.08
CA SER A 84 14.66 24.36 -1.65
C SER A 84 15.22 23.15 -0.90
N ASN A 85 14.84 22.99 0.37
CA ASN A 85 15.16 21.85 1.21
C ASN A 85 13.89 21.42 1.97
N PRO A 86 13.10 20.48 1.42
CA PRO A 86 11.97 19.88 2.14
C PRO A 86 12.41 19.27 3.46
N SER A 87 11.49 19.10 4.40
CA SER A 87 11.81 18.45 5.67
C SER A 87 12.13 16.96 5.47
N ASP A 88 13.15 16.49 6.19
CA ASP A 88 13.59 15.10 6.29
C ASP A 88 12.80 14.24 7.29
N GLU A 89 11.85 14.83 8.03
CA GLU A 89 10.93 14.08 8.89
C GLU A 89 10.15 13.02 8.08
N PRO A 90 10.02 11.77 8.54
CA PRO A 90 9.22 10.78 7.84
C PRO A 90 7.78 11.26 7.64
N LYS A 91 7.31 11.27 6.39
CA LYS A 91 5.98 11.78 6.03
C LYS A 91 5.37 11.01 4.86
N ILE A 92 4.05 10.92 4.86
CA ILE A 92 3.26 10.33 3.78
C ILE A 92 2.37 11.40 3.19
N ILE A 93 2.35 11.49 1.86
CA ILE A 93 1.53 12.45 1.13
C ILE A 93 0.75 11.67 0.08
N TYR A 94 -0.55 11.48 0.29
CA TYR A 94 -1.45 10.99 -0.74
C TYR A 94 -1.87 12.15 -1.62
N VAL A 95 -1.74 11.98 -2.93
CA VAL A 95 -2.20 12.96 -3.92
C VAL A 95 -3.56 12.50 -4.43
N ASP A 96 -4.59 13.27 -4.13
CA ASP A 96 -5.97 13.05 -4.58
C ASP A 96 -6.26 13.98 -5.77
N GLY A 97 -6.65 13.41 -6.91
CA GLY A 97 -6.64 14.09 -8.21
C GLY A 97 -8.01 14.40 -8.78
#